data_AF-V5GSQ4-F1
#
_entry.id   AF-V5GSQ4-F1
#
_cell.length_a   1.000
_cell.length_b   1.000
_cell.length_c   1.000
_cell.angle_alpha   90.00
_cell.angle_beta   90.00
_cell.angle_gamma   90.00
#
_symmetry.space_group_name_H-M   'P 1'
#
loop_
_entity.id
_entity.type
_entity.pdbx_description
1 polymer ?
#
loop_
_entity_poly.entity_id
_entity_poly.type
_entity_poly.pdbx_seq_one_letter_code
_entity_poly.pdbx_strand_id
1 'polypeptide(L)'
;SGDDFNKLFEWVDGPLLQAMINGHVFLADEISLADDSVLERLNSLLEPERSLLLAEKGIDMNNSSNSELIVANSNFYFIGTMNPGGDFGKKELSPALRNRFTEIWCESCTDRQDLVAIIEKNIKPELSLGNQQDGSSIGNNIMDFVEWFQNTEIGKRFTISIRDILTWVHFLNVSA
;
A
#
# COMPACT_ATOMS: atom_id res chain seq x y z
N SER A 1 43.26 -27.68 2.82
CA SER A 1 43.06 -28.24 4.17
C SER A 1 42.56 -27.12 5.05
N GLY A 2 41.31 -27.23 5.54
CA GLY A 2 40.63 -26.32 6.49
C GLY A 2 40.14 -25.02 5.85
N ASP A 3 38.88 -24.57 5.92
CA ASP A 3 37.69 -25.01 6.66
C ASP A 3 36.46 -24.54 5.85
N ASP A 4 35.79 -25.44 5.14
CA ASP A 4 34.49 -25.19 4.47
C ASP A 4 33.40 -26.09 5.11
N PHE A 5 33.50 -26.31 6.42
CA PHE A 5 32.45 -26.99 7.18
C PHE A 5 31.71 -26.00 8.10
N ASN A 6 30.42 -25.85 7.81
CA ASN A 6 29.33 -25.39 8.69
C ASN A 6 29.01 -23.89 8.82
N LYS A 7 28.80 -23.16 7.71
CA LYS A 7 27.74 -22.14 7.71
C LYS A 7 26.48 -22.73 7.07
N LEU A 8 25.61 -23.33 7.89
CA LEU A 8 24.34 -23.93 7.42
C LEU A 8 23.25 -22.88 7.16
N PHE A 9 23.40 -21.69 7.77
CA PHE A 9 22.49 -20.56 7.64
C PHE A 9 23.32 -19.27 7.63
N GLU A 10 22.94 -18.32 6.79
CA GLU A 10 23.51 -16.98 6.74
C GLU A 10 22.41 -15.95 7.00
N TRP A 11 22.80 -14.83 7.62
CA TRP A 11 21.91 -13.70 7.81
C TRP A 11 21.68 -13.01 6.45
N VAL A 12 20.42 -12.74 6.13
CA VAL A 12 20.04 -11.96 4.96
C VAL A 12 19.24 -10.76 5.42
N ASP A 13 19.73 -9.57 5.06
CA ASP A 13 19.05 -8.33 5.38
C ASP A 13 17.69 -8.26 4.68
N GLY A 14 16.63 -8.06 5.47
CA GLY A 14 15.29 -7.90 4.95
C GLY A 14 15.06 -6.56 4.22
N PRO A 15 13.94 -6.41 3.49
CA PRO A 15 13.64 -5.20 2.71
C PRO A 15 13.65 -3.90 3.52
N LEU A 16 13.17 -3.94 4.77
CA LEU A 16 13.21 -2.79 5.67
C LEU A 16 14.64 -2.34 5.97
N LEU A 17 15.50 -3.29 6.33
CA LEU A 17 16.90 -3.00 6.68
C LEU A 17 17.68 -2.48 5.45
N GLN A 18 17.45 -3.09 4.29
CA GLN A 18 17.98 -2.60 3.02
C GLN A 18 17.52 -1.18 2.71
N ALA A 19 16.25 -0.85 2.93
CA ALA A 19 15.76 0.52 2.74
C ALA A 19 16.38 1.50 3.73
N MET A 20 16.51 1.13 5.01
CA MET A 20 17.15 1.95 6.04
C MET A 20 18.60 2.28 5.70
N ILE A 21 19.39 1.29 5.28
CA ILE A 21 20.82 1.46 4.95
C ILE A 21 20.99 2.35 3.71
N ASN A 22 20.19 2.08 2.67
CA ASN A 22 20.34 2.75 1.37
C ASN A 22 19.58 4.09 1.27
N GLY A 23 18.81 4.47 2.29
CA GLY A 23 18.01 5.71 2.28
C GLY A 23 16.85 5.67 1.29
N HIS A 24 16.22 4.50 1.14
CA HIS A 24 15.04 4.34 0.31
C HIS A 24 13.75 4.62 1.08
N VAL A 25 12.64 4.68 0.35
CA VAL A 25 11.31 4.65 0.94
C VAL A 25 10.94 3.19 1.24
N PHE A 26 10.44 2.93 2.44
CA PHE A 26 9.83 1.65 2.81
C PHE A 26 8.32 1.83 2.97
N LEU A 27 7.54 1.05 2.24
CA LEU A 27 6.07 1.03 2.31
C LEU A 27 5.61 -0.20 3.11
N ALA A 28 5.07 0.04 4.31
CA ALA A 28 4.38 -0.96 5.11
C ALA A 28 2.89 -0.94 4.75
N ASP A 29 2.48 -1.86 3.87
CA ASP A 29 1.06 -1.98 3.50
C ASP A 29 0.25 -2.62 4.62
N GLU A 30 -0.95 -2.09 4.86
CA GLU A 30 -1.87 -2.52 5.93
C GLU A 30 -1.18 -2.70 7.29
N ILE A 31 -0.39 -1.70 7.72
CA ILE A 31 0.43 -1.77 8.95
C ILE A 31 -0.38 -2.14 10.21
N SER A 32 -1.68 -1.82 10.23
CA SER A 32 -2.55 -2.16 11.35
C SER A 32 -2.87 -3.64 11.51
N LEU A 33 -2.58 -4.46 10.49
CA LEU A 33 -2.71 -5.92 10.55
C LEU A 33 -1.47 -6.61 11.11
N ALA A 34 -0.36 -5.89 11.30
CA ALA A 34 0.83 -6.46 11.90
C ALA A 34 0.61 -6.80 13.38
N ASP A 35 1.28 -7.85 13.85
CA ASP A 35 1.27 -8.23 15.26
C ASP A 35 1.88 -7.13 16.14
N ASP A 36 1.37 -7.00 17.37
CA ASP A 36 1.81 -5.95 18.30
C ASP A 36 3.32 -6.08 18.60
N SER A 37 3.87 -7.30 18.62
CA SER A 37 5.30 -7.56 18.79
C SER A 37 6.14 -7.01 17.63
N VAL A 38 5.63 -7.04 16.40
CA VAL A 38 6.30 -6.46 15.22
C VAL A 38 6.27 -4.95 15.32
N LEU A 39 5.11 -4.37 15.64
CA LEU A 39 4.95 -2.92 15.82
C LEU A 39 5.83 -2.40 16.95
N GLU A 40 5.96 -3.14 18.05
CA GLU A 40 6.84 -2.82 19.16
C GLU A 40 8.32 -2.76 18.73
N ARG A 41 8.77 -3.70 17.89
CA ARG A 41 10.13 -3.68 17.34
C ARG A 41 10.37 -2.50 16.40
N LEU A 42 9.32 -1.98 15.75
CA LEU A 42 9.41 -0.80 14.89
C LEU A 42 9.44 0.51 15.67
N ASN A 43 9.11 0.52 16.96
CA ASN A 43 9.02 1.74 17.75
C ASN A 43 10.28 2.61 17.64
N SER A 44 11.47 2.04 17.86
CA SER A 44 12.74 2.78 17.82
C SER A 44 13.09 3.33 16.42
N LEU A 45 12.53 2.72 15.36
CA LEU A 45 12.69 3.19 14.00
C LEU A 45 11.80 4.40 13.71
N LEU A 46 10.64 4.48 14.36
CA LEU A 46 9.66 5.55 14.19
C LEU A 46 9.91 6.73 15.14
N GLU A 47 10.84 6.59 16.09
CA GLU A 47 11.35 7.69 16.91
C GLU A 47 12.37 8.54 16.12
N PRO A 48 12.69 9.78 16.57
CA PRO A 48 13.61 10.67 15.88
C PRO A 48 15.00 10.07 15.60
N GLU A 49 15.47 9.16 16.45
CA GLU A 49 16.74 8.46 16.30
C GLU A 49 16.76 7.50 15.09
N ARG A 50 15.59 7.07 14.59
CA ARG A 50 15.40 6.18 13.43
C ARG A 50 16.33 4.97 13.46
N SER A 51 16.30 4.23 14.55
CA SER A 51 17.24 3.13 14.80
C SER A 51 16.56 1.78 14.97
N LEU A 52 17.26 0.70 14.62
CA LEU A 52 16.78 -0.67 14.78
C LEU A 52 17.90 -1.56 15.31
N LEU A 53 17.60 -2.30 16.39
CA LEU A 53 18.55 -3.22 17.00
C LEU A 53 18.40 -4.63 16.41
N LEU A 54 19.47 -5.13 15.80
CA LEU A 54 19.55 -6.47 15.22
C LEU A 54 20.11 -7.47 16.24
N ALA A 55 19.32 -7.85 17.24
CA ALA A 55 19.72 -8.81 18.26
C ALA A 55 19.88 -10.25 17.73
N GLU A 56 19.22 -10.57 16.62
CA GLU A 56 19.10 -11.90 16.01
C GLU A 56 20.21 -12.22 14.99
N LYS A 57 20.98 -11.21 14.54
CA LYS A 57 22.06 -11.36 13.55
C LYS A 57 23.24 -12.22 14.06
N GLY A 58 23.23 -12.62 15.33
CA GLY A 58 24.22 -13.51 15.92
C GLY A 58 25.61 -12.87 16.03
N ILE A 59 26.53 -13.59 16.67
CA ILE A 59 27.94 -13.20 16.75
C ILE A 59 28.63 -13.81 15.53
N ASP A 60 28.99 -12.99 14.54
CA ASP A 60 29.96 -13.43 13.55
C ASP A 60 31.28 -13.70 14.28
N MET A 61 31.80 -14.94 14.23
CA MET A 61 33.04 -15.35 14.92
C MET A 61 34.28 -14.54 14.49
N ASN A 62 34.17 -13.72 13.45
CA ASN A 62 35.22 -12.83 12.93
C ASN A 62 34.99 -11.34 13.26
N ASN A 63 33.84 -10.98 13.83
CA ASN A 63 33.52 -9.63 14.31
C ASN A 63 32.82 -9.74 15.66
N SER A 64 33.61 -9.59 16.73
CA SER A 64 33.16 -9.57 18.12
C SER A 64 32.33 -8.33 18.42
N SER A 65 31.13 -8.24 17.86
CA SER A 65 30.19 -7.15 18.08
C SER A 65 28.85 -7.73 18.51
N ASN A 66 28.53 -7.51 19.79
CA ASN A 66 27.19 -7.61 20.34
C ASN A 66 26.21 -6.87 19.42
N SER A 67 25.04 -7.46 19.16
CA SER A 67 23.81 -6.80 18.63
C SER A 67 24.05 -5.50 17.83
N GLU A 68 24.01 -5.56 16.51
CA GLU A 68 24.27 -4.40 15.67
C GLU A 68 23.09 -3.39 15.75
N LEU A 69 23.38 -2.17 16.21
CA LEU A 69 22.44 -1.05 16.15
C LEU A 69 22.58 -0.35 14.81
N ILE A 70 21.52 -0.39 14.00
CA ILE A 70 21.48 0.28 12.70
C ILE A 70 20.73 1.60 12.85
N VAL A 71 21.34 2.68 12.40
CA VAL A 71 20.70 4.00 12.29
C VAL A 71 20.35 4.23 10.83
N ALA A 72 19.09 4.60 10.55
CA ALA A 72 18.62 4.83 9.19
C ALA A 72 19.35 6.01 8.54
N ASN A 73 19.58 5.89 7.24
CA ASN A 73 20.08 6.97 6.40
C ASN A 73 19.16 8.20 6.50
N SER A 74 19.71 9.41 6.35
CA SER A 74 18.94 10.65 6.43
C SER A 74 17.78 10.71 5.43
N ASN A 75 17.93 10.08 4.26
CA ASN A 75 16.94 10.05 3.17
C ASN A 75 15.92 8.89 3.31
N PHE A 76 16.03 8.05 4.34
CA PHE A 76 15.07 6.99 4.59
C PHE A 76 13.71 7.58 5.00
N TYR A 77 12.64 7.06 4.39
CA TYR A 77 11.27 7.38 4.76
C TYR A 77 10.48 6.09 5.00
N PHE A 78 9.82 6.01 6.15
CA PHE A 78 8.86 4.97 6.44
C PHE A 78 7.45 5.49 6.14
N ILE A 79 6.72 4.79 5.27
CA ILE A 79 5.33 5.07 4.94
C ILE A 79 4.50 3.86 5.34
N GLY A 80 3.50 4.07 6.19
CA GLY A 80 2.49 3.04 6.50
C GLY A 80 1.17 3.40 5.84
N THR A 81 0.51 2.43 5.22
CA THR A 81 -0.88 2.56 4.77
C THR A 81 -1.79 1.76 5.70
N MET A 82 -3.02 2.23 5.87
CA MET A 82 -4.05 1.48 6.54
C MET A 82 -5.40 1.85 5.94
N ASN A 83 -6.27 0.87 5.84
CA ASN A 83 -7.67 1.14 5.58
C ASN A 83 -8.31 1.76 6.84
N PRO A 84 -9.23 2.72 6.69
CA PRO A 84 -9.89 3.32 7.83
C PRO A 84 -10.68 2.31 8.68
N GLY A 85 -10.61 2.48 10.00
CA GLY A 85 -11.36 1.69 10.97
C GLY A 85 -12.88 1.93 10.86
N GLY A 86 -13.68 0.89 11.10
CA GLY A 86 -15.15 1.02 11.09
C GLY A 86 -15.93 -0.29 10.99
N ASP A 87 -15.35 -1.34 10.40
CA ASP A 87 -15.98 -2.66 10.28
C ASP A 87 -15.33 -3.69 11.21
N PHE A 88 -16.14 -4.64 11.67
CA PHE A 88 -15.73 -5.77 12.52
C PHE A 88 -14.42 -6.42 12.00
N GLY A 89 -13.41 -6.48 12.87
CA GLY A 89 -12.13 -7.12 12.59
C GLY A 89 -11.02 -6.18 12.11
N LYS A 90 -11.29 -4.89 11.90
CA LYS A 90 -10.25 -3.90 11.59
C LYS A 90 -9.58 -3.42 12.88
N LYS A 91 -8.31 -3.83 13.08
CA LYS A 91 -7.46 -3.34 14.17
C LYS A 91 -7.06 -1.90 13.86
N GLU A 92 -7.21 -1.01 14.83
CA GLU A 92 -6.65 0.35 14.73
C GLU A 92 -5.25 0.38 15.34
N LEU A 93 -4.40 1.29 14.88
CA LEU A 93 -3.12 1.52 15.54
C LEU A 93 -3.34 2.13 16.92
N SER A 94 -2.52 1.71 17.90
CA SER A 94 -2.55 2.31 19.22
C SER A 94 -2.30 3.83 19.14
N PRO A 95 -2.92 4.66 19.99
CA PRO A 95 -2.68 6.10 19.99
C PRO A 95 -1.20 6.47 20.10
N ALA A 96 -0.42 5.70 20.87
CA ALA A 96 1.02 5.90 21.03
C ALA A 96 1.78 5.72 19.70
N LEU A 97 1.43 4.71 18.91
CA LEU A 97 2.06 4.47 17.62
C LEU A 97 1.61 5.52 16.59
N ARG A 98 0.32 5.89 16.58
CA ARG A 98 -0.21 6.96 15.69
C ARG A 98 0.50 8.29 15.91
N ASN A 99 0.84 8.62 17.16
CA ASN A 99 1.55 9.86 17.49
C ASN A 99 2.98 9.94 16.93
N ARG A 100 3.55 8.83 16.44
CA ARG A 100 4.86 8.79 15.77
C ARG A 100 4.76 8.97 14.25
N PHE A 101 3.54 9.03 13.72
CA PHE A 101 3.29 9.27 12.32
C PHE A 101 2.72 10.66 12.09
N THR A 102 2.96 11.18 10.88
CA THR A 102 2.11 12.23 10.31
C THR A 102 0.99 11.55 9.55
N GLU A 103 -0.24 11.63 10.06
CA GLU A 103 -1.40 10.99 9.45
C GLU A 103 -1.95 11.86 8.31
N ILE A 104 -2.18 11.23 7.16
CA ILE A 104 -2.78 11.87 5.99
C ILE A 104 -4.03 11.07 5.62
N TRP A 105 -5.19 11.72 5.67
CA TRP A 105 -6.43 11.11 5.22
C TRP A 105 -6.58 11.27 3.71
N CYS A 106 -6.82 10.16 3.02
CA CYS A 106 -7.11 10.15 1.59
C CYS A 106 -8.61 9.91 1.39
N GLU A 107 -9.29 10.89 0.80
CA GLU A 107 -10.70 10.77 0.48
C GLU A 107 -10.92 9.83 -0.71
N SER A 108 -12.03 9.11 -0.70
CA SER A 108 -12.44 8.29 -1.84
C SER A 108 -12.72 9.18 -3.06
N CYS A 109 -12.27 8.74 -4.23
CA CYS A 109 -12.57 9.39 -5.51
C CYS A 109 -14.07 9.24 -5.84
N THR A 110 -14.88 10.21 -5.42
CA THR A 110 -16.34 10.24 -5.65
C THR A 110 -16.76 11.25 -6.72
N ASP A 111 -15.86 12.13 -7.14
CA ASP A 111 -16.16 13.09 -8.19
C ASP A 111 -16.40 12.38 -9.53
N ARG A 112 -17.55 12.68 -10.13
CA ARG A 112 -17.98 12.04 -11.38
C ARG A 112 -17.00 12.35 -12.52
N GLN A 113 -16.50 13.58 -12.63
CA GLN A 113 -15.62 13.98 -13.72
C GLN A 113 -14.27 13.25 -13.61
N ASP A 114 -13.75 13.10 -12.40
CA ASP A 114 -12.54 12.31 -12.13
C ASP A 114 -12.75 10.84 -12.51
N LEU A 115 -13.88 10.24 -12.12
CA LEU A 115 -14.21 8.85 -12.49
C LEU A 115 -14.34 8.67 -14.00
N VAL A 116 -15.00 9.58 -14.72
CA VAL A 116 -15.06 9.57 -16.18
C VAL A 116 -13.66 9.68 -16.78
N ALA A 117 -12.83 10.61 -16.30
CA ALA A 117 -11.45 10.77 -16.78
C ALA A 117 -10.61 9.50 -16.56
N ILE A 118 -10.78 8.83 -15.43
CA ILE A 118 -10.12 7.55 -15.14
C ILE A 118 -10.61 6.47 -16.10
N ILE A 119 -11.92 6.37 -16.35
CA ILE A 119 -12.48 5.39 -17.29
C ILE A 119 -11.92 5.61 -18.69
N GLU A 120 -12.03 6.83 -19.21
CA GLU A 120 -11.59 7.17 -20.58
C GLU A 120 -10.09 6.93 -20.77
N LYS A 121 -9.27 7.19 -19.75
CA LYS A 121 -7.83 6.90 -19.79
C LYS A 121 -7.52 5.40 -19.85
N ASN A 122 -8.40 4.55 -19.31
CA ASN A 122 -8.19 3.10 -19.23
C ASN A 122 -8.90 2.32 -20.35
N ILE A 123 -9.72 2.97 -21.18
CA ILE A 123 -10.35 2.35 -22.35
C ILE A 123 -9.37 2.33 -23.53
N LYS A 124 -9.41 1.26 -24.33
CA LYS A 124 -8.64 1.14 -25.57
C LYS A 124 -8.99 2.26 -26.55
N PRO A 125 -8.02 2.91 -27.20
CA PRO A 125 -8.28 4.02 -28.13
C PRO A 125 -9.29 3.69 -29.24
N GLU A 126 -9.34 2.43 -29.69
CA GLU A 126 -10.27 1.97 -30.73
C GLU A 126 -11.72 1.99 -30.27
N LEU A 127 -11.97 1.81 -28.97
CA LEU A 127 -13.29 1.88 -28.35
C LEU A 127 -13.67 3.33 -28.01
N SER A 128 -12.70 4.21 -27.72
CA SER A 128 -12.94 5.63 -27.44
C SER A 128 -13.50 6.43 -28.64
N LEU A 129 -13.66 5.81 -29.81
CA LEU A 129 -14.22 6.38 -31.05
C LEU A 129 -15.77 6.48 -31.04
N GLY A 130 -16.38 6.77 -29.88
CA GLY A 130 -17.80 7.14 -29.81
C GLY A 130 -18.07 8.45 -30.55
N ASN A 131 -19.35 8.73 -30.89
CA ASN A 131 -19.77 9.96 -31.57
C ASN A 131 -19.44 11.21 -30.74
N GLN A 132 -18.23 11.77 -30.92
CA GLN A 132 -17.76 12.98 -30.24
C GLN A 132 -18.54 14.25 -30.64
N GLN A 133 -19.53 14.14 -31.53
CA GLN A 133 -20.38 15.26 -31.96
C GLN A 133 -21.42 15.65 -30.91
N ASP A 134 -21.81 14.71 -30.03
CA ASP A 134 -22.89 14.92 -29.06
C ASP A 134 -22.37 15.06 -27.62
N GLY A 135 -21.06 14.96 -27.41
CA GLY A 135 -20.43 14.94 -26.09
C GLY A 135 -20.62 13.63 -25.31
N SER A 136 -21.19 12.58 -25.92
CA SER A 136 -21.34 11.26 -25.30
C SER A 136 -20.03 10.48 -25.38
N SER A 137 -19.56 10.02 -24.23
CA SER A 137 -18.34 9.23 -24.07
C SER A 137 -18.66 7.91 -23.37
N ILE A 138 -17.83 6.88 -23.55
CA ILE A 138 -18.09 5.58 -22.91
C ILE A 138 -18.05 5.72 -21.38
N GLY A 139 -17.13 6.53 -20.86
CA GLY A 139 -17.06 6.90 -19.45
C GLY A 139 -18.35 7.52 -18.95
N ASN A 140 -18.92 8.49 -19.67
CA ASN A 140 -20.22 9.06 -19.31
C ASN A 140 -21.34 8.01 -19.32
N ASN A 141 -21.40 7.14 -20.33
CA ASN A 141 -22.42 6.09 -20.41
C ASN A 141 -22.29 5.07 -19.27
N ILE A 142 -21.06 4.68 -18.90
CA ILE A 142 -20.81 3.80 -17.76
C ILE A 142 -21.25 4.49 -16.47
N MET A 143 -20.93 5.76 -16.28
CA MET A 143 -21.33 6.49 -15.08
C MET A 143 -22.85 6.70 -15.00
N ASP A 144 -23.52 6.98 -16.11
CA ASP A 144 -24.98 7.04 -16.18
C ASP A 144 -25.62 5.70 -15.77
N PHE A 145 -25.05 4.59 -16.23
CA PHE A 145 -25.48 3.26 -15.82
C PHE A 145 -25.23 3.01 -14.32
N VAL A 146 -24.06 3.38 -13.79
CA VAL A 146 -23.75 3.22 -12.34
C VAL A 146 -24.74 3.99 -11.49
N GLU A 147 -25.00 5.26 -11.82
CA GLU A 147 -25.95 6.11 -11.10
C GLU A 147 -27.38 5.58 -11.20
N TRP A 148 -27.81 5.16 -12.40
CA TRP A 148 -29.11 4.52 -12.58
C TRP A 148 -29.21 3.25 -11.73
N PHE A 149 -28.21 2.37 -11.80
CA PHE A 149 -28.20 1.09 -11.10
C PHE A 149 -28.27 1.29 -9.60
N GLN A 150 -27.44 2.18 -9.04
CA GLN A 150 -27.44 2.51 -7.61
C GLN A 150 -28.77 3.09 -7.12
N ASN A 151 -29.57 3.69 -8.00
CA ASN A 151 -30.92 4.17 -7.66
C ASN A 151 -32.00 3.07 -7.65
N THR A 152 -31.71 1.88 -8.17
CA THR A 152 -32.65 0.73 -8.13
C THR A 152 -32.68 0.07 -6.75
N GLU A 153 -33.78 -0.60 -6.41
CA GLU A 153 -33.92 -1.35 -5.13
C GLU A 153 -32.91 -2.47 -4.95
N ILE A 154 -32.40 -3.02 -6.06
CA ILE A 154 -31.34 -4.02 -6.06
C ILE A 154 -29.99 -3.32 -5.89
N GLY A 155 -29.71 -2.28 -6.69
CA GLY A 155 -28.41 -1.61 -6.69
C GLY A 155 -28.09 -0.87 -5.40
N LYS A 156 -29.08 -0.35 -4.66
CA LYS A 156 -28.87 0.20 -3.31
C LYS A 156 -28.25 -0.79 -2.31
N ARG A 157 -28.35 -2.10 -2.59
CA ARG A 157 -27.74 -3.16 -1.76
C ARG A 157 -26.27 -3.40 -2.09
N PHE A 158 -25.76 -2.80 -3.16
CA PHE A 158 -24.38 -2.95 -3.63
C PHE A 158 -23.64 -1.63 -3.52
N THR A 159 -22.43 -1.68 -2.96
CA THR A 159 -21.49 -0.56 -3.05
C THR A 159 -20.61 -0.80 -4.26
N ILE A 160 -20.69 0.08 -5.27
CA ILE A 160 -19.83 0.03 -6.45
C ILE A 160 -18.59 0.86 -6.19
N SER A 161 -17.43 0.23 -6.25
CA SER A 161 -16.14 0.89 -6.13
C SER A 161 -15.55 1.22 -7.50
N ILE A 162 -14.51 2.07 -7.51
CA ILE A 162 -13.74 2.33 -8.72
C ILE A 162 -13.10 1.05 -9.31
N ARG A 163 -12.81 0.05 -8.46
CA ARG A 163 -12.27 -1.24 -8.91
C ARG A 163 -13.28 -2.00 -9.75
N ASP A 164 -14.56 -1.95 -9.39
CA ASP A 164 -15.64 -2.60 -10.15
C ASP A 164 -15.80 -1.95 -11.52
N ILE A 165 -15.79 -0.61 -11.55
CA ILE A 165 -15.80 0.19 -12.78
C ILE A 165 -14.61 -0.17 -13.67
N LEU A 166 -13.39 -0.21 -13.12
CA LEU A 166 -12.19 -0.59 -13.86
C LEU A 166 -12.23 -2.04 -14.35
N THR A 167 -12.91 -2.94 -13.62
CA THR A 167 -13.13 -4.32 -14.05
C THR A 167 -14.05 -4.37 -15.27
N TRP A 168 -15.08 -3.54 -15.33
CA TRP A 168 -15.94 -3.42 -16.51
C TRP A 168 -15.18 -2.81 -17.69
N VAL A 169 -14.36 -1.79 -17.46
CA VAL A 169 -13.47 -1.22 -18.50
C VAL A 169 -12.52 -2.29 -19.04
N HIS A 170 -11.92 -3.09 -18.16
CA HIS A 170 -11.08 -4.21 -18.58
C HIS A 170 -11.85 -5.23 -19.42
N PHE A 171 -13.07 -5.59 -19.01
CA PHE A 171 -13.94 -6.48 -19.77
C PHE A 171 -14.24 -5.94 -21.18
N LEU A 172 -14.56 -4.64 -21.30
CA LEU A 172 -14.79 -3.99 -22.60
C LEU A 172 -13.54 -4.06 -23.48
N ASN A 173 -12.37 -3.80 -22.90
CA ASN A 173 -11.10 -3.85 -23.61
C ASN A 173 -10.74 -5.25 -24.13
N VAL A 174 -11.12 -6.32 -23.41
CA VAL A 174 -10.82 -7.70 -23.83
C VAL A 174 -11.88 -8.25 -24.79
N SER A 175 -13.10 -7.74 -24.74
CA SER A 175 -14.23 -8.20 -25.57
C SER A 175 -14.32 -7.53 -26.94
N ALA A 176 -13.45 -6.55 -27.21
CA ALA A 176 -13.30 -5.84 -28.47
C ALA A 176 -12.09 -6.34 -29.26
#